data_AF-A0A7X7PVY7-F1
#
_entry.id   AF-A0A7X7PVY7-F1
#
_cell.length_a   1.000
_cell.length_b   1.000
_cell.length_c   1.000
_cell.angle_alpha   90.00
_cell.angle_beta   90.00
_cell.angle_gamma   90.00
#
_symmetry.space_group_name_H-M   'P 1'
#
loop_
_entity.id
_entity.type
_entity.pdbx_description
1 polymer ?
#
loop_
_entity_poly.entity_id
_entity_poly.type
_entity_poly.pdbx_seq_one_letter_code
_entity_poly.pdbx_strand_id
1 'polypeptide(L)'
;MTTHPSPTLSLVASYRAECARLGYAADEAQERVVARLEDLRQRLLAPTPRTGLLKELLSRKRARPTERGIYLWGGVGRGKTWLMDLFFHSLPFKNKQRSHFHRFMQAVHDELKKHPDESDPLERVADKIAARARVICFDELFVSDIADAMLLGTLFRALF
;
A
#
# COMPACT_ATOMS: atom_id res chain seq x y z
N MET A 1 17.56 -13.48 -9.87
CA MET A 1 16.97 -12.46 -10.76
C MET A 1 15.47 -12.68 -10.79
N THR A 2 14.71 -11.92 -10.02
CA THR A 2 13.24 -11.98 -10.01
C THR A 2 12.72 -11.22 -11.23
N THR A 3 12.21 -11.92 -12.22
CA THR A 3 11.44 -11.30 -13.31
C THR A 3 10.15 -10.76 -12.72
N HIS A 4 10.05 -9.45 -12.54
CA HIS A 4 8.84 -8.83 -12.05
C HIS A 4 7.73 -8.93 -13.11
N PRO A 5 6.47 -9.19 -12.70
CA PRO A 5 5.38 -9.39 -13.64
C PRO A 5 5.15 -8.15 -14.51
N SER A 6 4.81 -8.37 -15.78
CA SER A 6 4.47 -7.28 -16.70
C SER A 6 3.23 -6.54 -16.21
N PRO A 7 3.23 -5.19 -16.18
CA PRO A 7 2.13 -4.38 -15.63
C PRO A 7 0.81 -4.50 -16.42
N THR A 8 0.85 -5.10 -17.61
CA THR A 8 -0.30 -5.28 -18.50
C THR A 8 -1.15 -6.50 -18.14
N LEU A 9 -0.59 -7.49 -17.45
CA LEU A 9 -1.32 -8.70 -17.05
C LEU A 9 -2.13 -8.46 -15.77
N SER A 10 -3.26 -9.16 -15.61
CA SER A 10 -3.94 -9.21 -14.31
C SER A 10 -3.03 -9.86 -13.25
N LEU A 11 -3.25 -9.54 -11.98
CA LEU A 11 -2.46 -10.10 -10.90
C LEU A 11 -2.66 -11.62 -10.80
N VAL A 12 -3.87 -12.10 -11.07
CA VAL A 12 -4.21 -13.54 -11.14
C VAL A 12 -3.40 -14.25 -12.23
N ALA A 13 -3.33 -13.66 -13.43
CA ALA A 13 -2.55 -14.23 -14.53
C ALA A 13 -1.05 -14.26 -14.20
N SER A 14 -0.55 -13.17 -13.60
CA SER A 14 0.84 -13.05 -13.15
C SER A 14 1.20 -14.11 -12.10
N TYR A 15 0.33 -14.33 -11.11
CA TYR A 15 0.49 -15.36 -10.10
C TYR A 15 0.58 -16.76 -10.72
N ARG A 16 -0.37 -17.12 -11.60
CA ARG A 16 -0.42 -18.43 -12.25
C ARG A 16 0.79 -18.68 -13.15
N ALA A 17 1.21 -17.67 -13.90
CA ALA A 17 2.40 -17.75 -14.76
C ALA A 17 3.66 -17.98 -13.91
N GLU A 18 3.79 -17.29 -12.77
CA GLU A 18 4.93 -17.44 -11.88
C GLU A 18 4.93 -18.78 -11.14
N CYS A 19 3.76 -19.30 -10.73
CA CYS A 19 3.61 -20.68 -10.23
C CYS A 19 4.11 -21.70 -11.26
N ALA A 20 3.66 -21.58 -12.51
CA ALA A 20 4.08 -22.48 -13.58
C ALA A 20 5.59 -22.38 -13.86
N ARG A 21 6.15 -21.16 -13.86
CA ARG A 21 7.58 -20.90 -14.06
C ARG A 21 8.45 -21.47 -12.94
N LEU A 22 7.98 -21.41 -11.69
CA LEU A 22 8.70 -21.89 -10.51
C LEU A 22 8.40 -23.36 -10.16
N GLY A 23 7.48 -24.01 -10.89
CA GLY A 23 7.05 -25.37 -10.59
C GLY A 23 6.26 -25.50 -9.28
N TYR A 24 5.61 -24.42 -8.84
CA TYR A 24 4.79 -24.41 -7.63
C TYR A 24 3.36 -24.88 -7.92
N ALA A 25 2.81 -25.70 -7.02
CA ALA A 25 1.39 -26.00 -7.05
C ALA A 25 0.58 -24.76 -6.63
N ALA A 26 -0.56 -24.54 -7.29
CA ALA A 26 -1.48 -23.49 -6.88
C ALA A 26 -2.05 -23.80 -5.48
N ASP A 27 -1.97 -22.83 -4.58
CA ASP A 27 -2.51 -22.93 -3.21
C ASP A 27 -3.82 -22.12 -3.16
N GLU A 28 -4.92 -22.77 -2.80
CA GLU A 28 -6.26 -22.15 -2.75
C GLU A 28 -6.31 -20.92 -1.84
N ALA A 29 -5.57 -20.93 -0.72
CA ALA A 29 -5.49 -19.77 0.17
C ALA A 29 -4.74 -18.60 -0.49
N GLN A 30 -3.68 -18.89 -1.26
CA GLN A 30 -2.99 -17.87 -2.03
C GLN A 30 -3.88 -17.32 -3.15
N GLU A 31 -4.61 -18.17 -3.87
CA GLU A 31 -5.54 -17.74 -4.91
C GLU A 31 -6.63 -16.79 -4.36
N ARG A 32 -7.18 -17.08 -3.17
CA ARG A 32 -8.13 -16.17 -2.49
C ARG A 32 -7.51 -14.81 -2.18
N VAL A 33 -6.25 -14.78 -1.72
CA VAL A 33 -5.52 -13.53 -1.47
C VAL A 33 -5.28 -12.76 -2.77
N VAL A 34 -4.83 -13.45 -3.82
CA VAL A 34 -4.58 -12.86 -5.14
C VAL A 34 -5.85 -12.25 -5.71
N ALA A 35 -7.01 -12.90 -5.55
CA ALA A 35 -8.29 -12.35 -5.98
C ALA A 35 -8.64 -11.03 -5.25
N ARG A 36 -8.40 -10.96 -3.93
CA ARG A 36 -8.63 -9.73 -3.14
C ARG A 36 -7.66 -8.61 -3.52
N LEU A 37 -6.40 -8.95 -3.77
CA LEU A 37 -5.39 -8.00 -4.22
C LEU A 37 -5.70 -7.49 -5.65
N GLU A 38 -6.23 -8.34 -6.53
CA GLU A 38 -6.68 -7.94 -7.87
C GLU A 38 -7.87 -6.97 -7.80
N ASP A 39 -8.88 -7.23 -6.95
CA ASP A 39 -9.98 -6.30 -6.72
C ASP A 39 -9.48 -4.92 -6.25
N LEU A 40 -8.58 -4.90 -5.26
CA LEU A 40 -7.96 -3.67 -4.79
C LEU A 40 -7.16 -2.98 -5.91
N ARG A 41 -6.41 -3.75 -6.70
CA ARG A 41 -5.66 -3.22 -7.85
C ARG A 41 -6.61 -2.55 -8.84
N GLN A 42 -7.72 -3.18 -9.19
CA GLN A 42 -8.71 -2.60 -10.12
C GLN A 42 -9.29 -1.29 -9.59
N ARG A 43 -9.66 -1.22 -8.31
CA ARG A 43 -10.13 0.02 -7.66
C ARG A 43 -9.07 1.12 -7.67
N LEU A 44 -7.81 0.79 -7.39
CA LEU A 44 -6.68 1.74 -7.42
C LEU A 44 -6.38 2.29 -8.82
N LEU A 45 -6.69 1.51 -9.87
CA LEU A 45 -6.48 1.86 -11.28
C LEU A 45 -7.71 2.49 -11.94
N ALA A 46 -8.89 2.38 -11.32
CA ALA A 46 -10.10 2.97 -11.84
C ALA A 46 -9.91 4.48 -12.06
N PRO A 47 -10.39 5.02 -13.20
CA PRO A 47 -10.36 6.45 -13.45
C PRO A 47 -11.24 7.17 -12.43
N THR A 48 -10.75 8.30 -11.89
CA THR A 48 -11.57 9.14 -11.00
C THR A 48 -12.75 9.72 -11.78
N PRO A 49 -13.99 9.64 -11.27
CA PRO A 49 -15.15 10.16 -11.98
C PRO A 49 -15.02 11.67 -12.19
N ARG A 50 -14.99 12.09 -13.46
CA ARG A 50 -14.98 13.51 -13.86
C ARG A 50 -16.35 14.11 -13.59
N THR A 51 -16.50 14.79 -12.45
CA THR A 51 -17.70 15.59 -12.17
C THR A 51 -17.52 16.99 -12.75
N GLY A 52 -18.18 17.24 -13.89
CA GLY A 52 -18.57 18.51 -14.53
C GLY A 52 -17.70 19.77 -14.38
N LEU A 53 -17.44 20.43 -15.52
CA LEU A 53 -16.63 21.65 -15.71
C LEU A 53 -16.93 22.82 -14.74
N LEU A 54 -18.12 22.90 -14.16
CA LEU A 54 -18.51 23.98 -13.22
C LEU A 54 -18.07 23.75 -11.76
N LYS A 55 -17.71 22.52 -11.36
CA LYS A 55 -17.21 22.23 -9.99
C LYS A 55 -15.68 22.30 -9.87
N GLU A 56 -14.95 22.47 -10.97
CA GLU A 56 -13.49 22.43 -11.00
C GLU A 56 -12.83 23.68 -10.40
N LEU A 57 -13.50 24.84 -10.49
CA LEU A 57 -13.01 26.11 -9.92
C LEU A 57 -13.11 26.20 -8.39
N LEU A 58 -13.92 25.35 -7.76
CA LEU A 58 -14.20 25.40 -6.31
C LEU A 58 -13.55 24.23 -5.54
N SER A 59 -12.98 23.25 -6.23
CA SER A 59 -12.49 22.03 -5.60
C SER A 59 -10.95 22.01 -5.59
N ARG A 60 -10.35 22.75 -4.65
CA ARG A 60 -8.95 22.51 -4.23
C ARG A 60 -8.82 21.00 -3.93
N LYS A 61 -8.04 20.29 -4.77
CA LYS A 61 -7.69 18.87 -4.65
C LYS A 61 -8.89 17.92 -4.45
N ARG A 62 -9.50 17.43 -5.53
CA ARG A 62 -10.28 16.17 -5.44
C ARG A 62 -9.32 15.02 -5.11
N ALA A 63 -9.20 14.69 -3.83
CA ALA A 63 -8.55 13.47 -3.40
C ALA A 63 -9.27 12.26 -4.01
N ARG A 64 -8.52 11.27 -4.48
CA ARG A 64 -9.11 9.96 -4.81
C ARG A 64 -9.76 9.41 -3.53
N PRO A 65 -10.91 8.71 -3.61
CA PRO A 65 -11.49 8.10 -2.43
C PRO A 65 -10.48 7.16 -1.76
N THR A 66 -10.41 7.19 -0.44
CA THR A 66 -9.56 6.29 0.34
C THR A 66 -10.00 4.85 0.11
N GLU A 67 -9.09 4.00 -0.35
CA GLU A 67 -9.36 2.57 -0.54
C GLU A 67 -9.07 1.80 0.75
N ARG A 68 -9.95 0.86 1.12
CA ARG A 68 -9.68 -0.07 2.22
C ARG A 68 -8.51 -0.99 1.86
N GLY A 69 -7.50 -1.02 2.72
CA GLY A 69 -6.32 -1.87 2.59
C GLY A 69 -6.57 -3.35 2.91
N ILE A 70 -5.52 -4.16 2.77
CA ILE A 70 -5.55 -5.61 3.02
C ILE A 70 -4.45 -5.96 4.03
N TYR A 71 -4.82 -6.71 5.07
CA TYR A 71 -3.88 -7.26 6.04
C TYR A 71 -3.71 -8.77 5.80
N LEU A 72 -2.49 -9.18 5.43
CA LEU A 72 -2.16 -10.58 5.14
C LEU A 72 -1.57 -11.25 6.39
N TRP A 73 -2.21 -12.30 6.86
CA TRP A 73 -1.75 -13.09 8.00
C TRP A 73 -1.71 -14.59 7.67
N GLY A 74 -0.91 -15.35 8.42
CA GLY A 74 -0.74 -16.79 8.23
C GLY A 74 0.67 -17.25 8.59
N GLY A 75 0.88 -18.57 8.61
CA GLY A 75 2.14 -19.20 9.03
C GLY A 75 3.38 -18.78 8.24
N VAL A 76 4.55 -19.14 8.77
CA VAL A 76 5.86 -18.93 8.13
C VAL A 76 5.94 -19.75 6.83
N GLY A 77 6.60 -19.21 5.80
CA GLY A 77 6.81 -19.92 4.53
C GLY A 77 5.59 -20.00 3.60
N ARG A 78 4.44 -19.41 3.94
CA ARG A 78 3.20 -19.46 3.12
C ARG A 78 3.18 -18.49 1.92
N GLY A 79 4.31 -17.83 1.62
CA GLY A 79 4.44 -16.96 0.44
C GLY A 79 3.86 -15.53 0.57
N LYS A 80 3.55 -15.06 1.79
CA LYS A 80 2.97 -13.71 2.00
C LYS A 80 3.78 -12.58 1.36
N THR A 81 5.09 -12.58 1.58
CA THR A 81 6.04 -11.60 1.01
C THR A 81 6.00 -11.63 -0.51
N TRP A 82 5.97 -12.83 -1.10
CA TRP A 82 5.90 -13.01 -2.54
C TRP A 82 4.57 -12.51 -3.15
N LEU A 83 3.45 -12.75 -2.48
CA LEU A 83 2.15 -12.19 -2.91
C LEU A 83 2.13 -10.65 -2.85
N MET A 84 2.71 -10.07 -1.79
CA MET A 84 2.88 -8.62 -1.66
C MET A 84 3.77 -8.07 -2.79
N ASP A 85 4.85 -8.77 -3.13
CA ASP A 85 5.73 -8.45 -4.24
C ASP A 85 4.99 -8.42 -5.58
N LEU A 86 4.21 -9.46 -5.89
CA LEU A 86 3.43 -9.51 -7.12
C LEU A 86 2.47 -8.31 -7.20
N PHE A 87 1.75 -8.01 -6.12
CA PHE A 87 0.84 -6.86 -6.07
C PHE A 87 1.58 -5.54 -6.27
N PHE A 88 2.66 -5.29 -5.51
CA PHE A 88 3.41 -4.04 -5.57
C PHE A 88 3.94 -3.76 -6.99
N HIS A 89 4.50 -4.78 -7.65
CA HIS A 89 5.05 -4.64 -9.00
C HIS A 89 3.97 -4.52 -10.09
N SER A 90 2.77 -5.06 -9.86
CA SER A 90 1.64 -4.94 -10.80
C SER A 90 1.05 -3.53 -10.93
N LEU A 91 1.38 -2.62 -10.00
CA LEU A 91 0.87 -1.25 -10.01
C LEU A 91 1.67 -0.38 -11.01
N PRO A 92 1.08 0.16 -12.09
CA PRO A 92 1.76 0.87 -13.17
C PRO A 92 2.06 2.35 -12.86
N PHE A 93 2.09 2.74 -11.58
CA PHE A 93 2.44 4.10 -11.15
C PHE A 93 3.62 4.10 -10.19
N LYS A 94 4.37 5.21 -10.16
CA LYS A 94 5.59 5.35 -9.35
C LYS A 94 5.31 5.74 -7.89
N ASN A 95 4.20 6.42 -7.62
CA ASN A 95 3.80 6.86 -6.27
C ASN A 95 3.30 5.68 -5.42
N LYS A 96 4.20 4.76 -5.12
CA LYS A 96 3.98 3.61 -4.24
C LYS A 96 5.25 3.38 -3.43
N GLN A 97 5.08 2.98 -2.18
CA GLN A 97 6.19 2.72 -1.26
C GLN A 97 6.08 1.31 -0.72
N ARG A 98 7.22 0.63 -0.58
CA ARG A 98 7.34 -0.61 0.17
C ARG A 98 8.41 -0.42 1.25
N SER A 99 8.13 -0.86 2.47
CA SER A 99 9.06 -0.73 3.59
C SER A 99 8.77 -1.83 4.62
N HIS A 100 9.81 -2.32 5.29
CA HIS A 100 9.60 -2.98 6.57
C HIS A 100 8.99 -1.98 7.56
N PHE A 101 8.06 -2.45 8.38
CA PHE A 101 7.29 -1.58 9.29
C PHE A 101 8.17 -0.80 10.27
N HIS A 102 9.15 -1.45 10.90
CA HIS A 102 10.07 -0.79 11.85
C HIS A 102 10.85 0.38 11.22
N ARG A 103 11.31 0.23 9.97
CA ARG A 103 12.02 1.31 9.24
C ARG A 103 11.09 2.48 8.91
N PHE A 104 9.83 2.17 8.61
CA PHE A 104 8.83 3.19 8.39
C PHE A 104 8.58 4.01 9.66
N MET A 105 8.41 3.35 10.81
CA MET A 105 8.22 4.04 12.09
C MET A 105 9.43 4.88 12.48
N GLN A 106 10.66 4.38 12.28
CA GLN A 106 11.88 5.17 12.48
C GLN A 106 11.87 6.45 11.62
N ALA A 107 11.51 6.35 10.34
CA ALA A 107 11.43 7.51 9.46
C ALA A 107 10.33 8.50 9.88
N VAL A 108 9.21 8.02 10.42
CA VAL A 108 8.15 8.88 10.97
C VAL A 108 8.68 9.63 12.20
N HIS A 109 9.28 8.92 13.15
CA HIS A 109 9.86 9.51 14.36
C HIS A 109 10.94 10.56 14.03
N ASP A 110 11.82 10.26 13.08
CA ASP A 110 12.87 11.19 12.67
C ASP A 110 12.33 12.41 11.93
N GLU A 111 11.20 12.29 11.24
CA GLU A 111 10.55 13.44 10.63
C GLU A 111 9.84 14.31 11.67
N LEU A 112 9.18 13.70 12.67
CA LEU A 112 8.53 14.42 13.77
C LEU A 112 9.54 15.28 14.56
N LYS A 113 10.74 14.76 14.82
CA LYS A 113 11.82 15.51 15.51
C LYS A 113 12.25 16.79 14.80
N LYS A 114 11.97 16.93 13.50
CA LYS A 114 12.33 18.13 12.71
C LYS A 114 11.33 19.27 12.86
N HIS A 115 10.14 19.00 13.41
CA HIS A 115 9.07 19.98 13.58
C HIS A 115 8.63 20.07 15.06
N PRO A 116 9.55 20.38 16.00
CA PRO A 116 9.25 20.36 17.43
C PRO A 116 8.25 21.44 17.87
N ASP A 117 8.17 22.54 17.11
CA ASP A 117 7.33 23.70 17.44
C ASP A 117 5.97 23.72 16.70
N GLU A 118 5.68 22.68 15.91
CA GLU A 118 4.40 22.57 15.22
C GLU A 118 3.30 22.05 16.15
N SER A 119 2.10 22.62 16.04
CA SER A 119 0.94 22.18 16.83
C SER A 119 0.46 20.78 16.42
N ASP A 120 0.60 20.44 15.13
CA ASP A 120 0.28 19.12 14.60
C ASP A 120 1.37 18.62 13.63
N PRO A 121 2.52 18.17 14.16
CA PRO A 121 3.60 17.69 13.33
C PRO A 121 3.23 16.40 12.61
N LEU A 122 2.24 15.64 13.10
CA LEU A 122 1.85 14.36 12.51
C LEU A 122 1.01 14.55 11.25
N GLU A 123 0.11 15.53 11.22
CA GLU A 123 -0.59 15.93 9.99
C GLU A 123 0.41 16.31 8.88
N ARG A 124 1.45 17.07 9.23
CA ARG A 124 2.51 17.42 8.26
C ARG A 124 3.29 16.21 7.77
N VAL A 125 3.59 15.25 8.66
CA VAL A 125 4.22 13.98 8.25
C VAL A 125 3.30 13.18 7.34
N ALA A 126 2.00 13.11 7.65
CA ALA A 126 1.00 12.44 6.82
C ALA A 126 0.93 13.06 5.42
N ASP A 127 0.88 14.39 5.33
CA ASP A 127 0.89 15.13 4.05
C ASP A 127 2.13 14.82 3.19
N LYS A 128 3.31 14.78 3.82
CA LYS A 128 4.56 14.40 3.15
C LYS A 128 4.52 12.96 2.63
N ILE A 129 3.97 12.04 3.41
CA ILE A 129 3.82 10.64 3.02
C ILE A 129 2.81 10.52 1.87
N ALA A 130 1.65 11.17 1.97
CA ALA A 130 0.60 11.14 0.95
C ALA A 130 1.04 11.77 -0.38
N ALA A 131 1.91 12.79 -0.33
CA ALA A 131 2.48 13.41 -1.52
C ALA A 131 3.38 12.43 -2.32
N ARG A 132 4.12 11.54 -1.64
CA ARG A 132 5.05 10.60 -2.28
C ARG A 132 4.43 9.23 -2.59
N ALA A 133 3.46 8.78 -1.80
CA ALA A 133 2.92 7.43 -1.88
C ALA A 133 1.40 7.41 -1.86
N ARG A 134 0.80 6.83 -2.90
CA ARG A 134 -0.64 6.52 -2.98
C ARG A 134 -0.96 5.14 -2.41
N VAL A 135 0.04 4.26 -2.35
CA VAL A 135 -0.04 2.90 -1.82
C VAL A 135 1.20 2.67 -0.98
N ILE A 136 1.03 2.15 0.23
CA ILE A 136 2.13 1.76 1.11
C ILE A 136 1.97 0.28 1.43
N CYS A 137 2.97 -0.50 1.07
CA CYS A 137 3.07 -1.92 1.39
C CYS A 137 4.04 -2.09 2.56
N PHE A 138 3.54 -2.61 3.68
CA PHE A 138 4.36 -2.93 4.84
C PHE A 138 4.73 -4.41 4.84
N ASP A 139 6.03 -4.69 4.85
CA ASP A 139 6.54 -6.01 5.23
C ASP A 139 6.63 -6.08 6.76
N GLU A 140 6.27 -7.23 7.33
CA GLU A 140 6.39 -7.52 8.76
C GLU A 140 5.72 -6.46 9.66
N LEU A 141 4.44 -6.20 9.42
CA LEU A 141 3.65 -5.33 10.29
C LEU A 141 3.45 -6.00 11.66
N PHE A 142 4.28 -5.62 12.61
CA PHE A 142 4.19 -6.05 14.00
C PHE A 142 4.46 -4.84 14.90
N VAL A 143 3.51 -4.55 15.78
CA VAL A 143 3.59 -3.45 16.74
C VAL A 143 3.72 -4.05 18.13
N SER A 144 4.86 -3.82 18.78
CA SER A 144 5.14 -4.32 20.13
C SER A 144 5.00 -3.27 21.23
N ASP A 145 5.13 -1.98 20.88
CA ASP A 145 5.07 -0.87 21.83
C ASP A 145 3.74 -0.11 21.71
N ILE A 146 3.12 0.21 22.85
CA ILE A 146 1.87 0.96 22.91
C ILE A 146 2.01 2.40 22.39
N ALA A 147 3.17 3.04 22.59
CA ALA A 147 3.45 4.37 22.06
C ALA A 147 3.47 4.36 20.52
N ASP A 148 4.13 3.36 19.92
CA ASP A 148 4.12 3.18 18.46
C ASP A 148 2.71 2.85 17.95
N ALA A 149 1.92 2.07 18.70
CA ALA A 149 0.53 1.80 18.35
C ALA A 149 -0.35 3.06 18.34
N MET A 150 -0.22 3.91 19.37
CA MET A 150 -0.94 5.18 19.48
C MET A 150 -0.53 6.15 18.36
N LEU A 151 0.77 6.24 18.08
CA LEU A 151 1.29 7.06 17.00
C LEU A 151 0.78 6.58 15.64
N LEU A 152 0.84 5.27 15.39
CA LEU A 152 0.37 4.66 14.15
C LEU A 152 -1.13 4.90 13.94
N GLY A 153 -1.94 4.72 14.98
CA GLY A 153 -3.38 4.96 14.92
C GLY A 153 -3.72 6.41 14.58
N THR A 154 -2.93 7.37 15.07
CA THR A 154 -3.12 8.79 14.76
C THR A 154 -2.63 9.11 13.35
N LEU A 155 -1.49 8.56 12.93
CA LEU A 155 -0.95 8.74 11.59
C LEU A 155 -1.90 8.16 10.52
N PHE A 156 -2.48 6.98 10.76
CA PHE A 156 -3.41 6.36 9.83
C PHE A 156 -4.71 7.15 9.71
N ARG A 157 -5.21 7.76 10.79
CA ARG A 157 -6.36 8.68 10.73
C ARG A 157 -6.07 9.93 9.91
N ALA A 158 -4.83 10.41 9.91
CA ALA A 158 -4.43 11.54 9.07
C ALA A 158 -4.23 11.15 7.59
N LEU A 159 -3.89 9.88 7.31
CA LEU A 159 -3.65 9.38 5.96
C LEU A 159 -4.90 8.88 5.22
N PHE A 160 -5.91 8.38 5.94
CA PHE A 160 -7.00 7.56 5.38
C PHE A 160 -8.38 7.94 5.90
#